data_AF-A0A7X8SBR7-F1
#
_entry.id   AF-A0A7X8SBR7-F1
#
_cell.length_a   1.000
_cell.length_b   1.000
_cell.length_c   1.000
_cell.angle_alpha   90.00
_cell.angle_beta   90.00
_cell.angle_gamma   90.00
#
_symmetry.space_group_name_H-M   'P 1'
#
loop_
_entity.id
_entity.type
_entity.pdbx_description
1 polymer ?
#
loop_
_entity_poly.entity_id
_entity_poly.type
_entity_poly.pdbx_seq_one_letter_code
_entity_poly.pdbx_strand_id
1 'polypeptide(L)'
;MSHSSFAVRLVGNLAALAGFILLVGWGVDYAAGWLGYRSHASCTLLHPVVTVAYEIEVLMTCIGVIMWVASFGKSQSGLTLAIGGFLLFALPLVLPRYLGVVCLL
;
A
#
# COMPACT_ATOMS: atom_id res chain seq x y z
N MET A 1 1.21 8.68 25.58
CA MET A 1 1.82 9.24 24.35
C MET A 1 2.46 8.18 23.42
N SER A 2 2.28 6.87 23.65
CA SER A 2 2.97 5.79 22.91
C SER A 2 2.17 5.17 21.75
N HIS A 3 0.84 5.32 21.70
CA HIS A 3 0.01 4.61 20.70
C HIS A 3 0.10 5.18 19.27
N SER A 4 0.36 6.48 19.10
CA SER A 4 0.45 7.10 17.77
C SER A 4 1.71 6.69 17.01
N SER A 5 2.84 6.51 17.70
CA SER A 5 4.10 6.12 17.05
C SER A 5 4.06 4.71 16.48
N PHE A 6 3.32 3.80 17.13
CA PHE A 6 3.14 2.44 16.64
C PHE A 6 2.30 2.39 15.36
N ALA A 7 1.17 3.10 15.33
CA ALA A 7 0.31 3.19 14.14
C ALA A 7 1.08 3.75 12.92
N VAL A 8 1.83 4.84 13.12
CA VAL A 8 2.63 5.47 12.06
C VAL A 8 3.73 4.53 11.57
N ARG A 9 4.42 3.82 12.47
CA ARG A 9 5.43 2.83 12.10
C ARG A 9 4.85 1.65 11.33
N LEU A 10 3.69 1.15 11.74
CA LEU A 10 3.02 0.04 11.08
C LEU A 10 2.61 0.41 9.65
N VAL A 11 1.95 1.56 9.48
CA VAL A 11 1.56 2.08 8.16
C VAL A 11 2.79 2.31 7.29
N GLY A 12 3.85 2.92 7.84
CA GLY A 12 5.10 3.16 7.12
C GLY A 12 5.79 1.87 6.66
N ASN A 13 5.86 0.84 7.52
CA ASN A 13 6.47 -0.44 7.17
C ASN A 13 5.68 -1.19 6.10
N LEU A 14 4.35 -1.16 6.16
CA LEU A 14 3.49 -1.76 5.14
C LEU A 14 3.65 -1.04 3.78
N ALA A 15 3.75 0.29 3.80
CA ALA A 15 3.95 1.08 2.59
C ALA A 15 5.32 0.79 1.97
N ALA A 16 6.36 0.68 2.80
CA ALA A 16 7.70 0.31 2.38
C ALA A 16 7.74 -1.11 1.79
N LEU A 17 7.02 -2.08 2.39
CA LEU A 17 6.94 -3.45 1.90
C LEU A 17 6.25 -3.50 0.52
N ALA A 18 5.10 -2.83 0.37
CA ALA A 18 4.38 -2.76 -0.89
C ALA A 18 5.24 -2.10 -1.98
N GLY A 19 5.90 -0.98 -1.66
CA GLY A 19 6.82 -0.31 -2.57
C GLY A 19 8.00 -1.20 -2.99
N PHE A 20 8.58 -1.95 -2.05
CA PHE A 20 9.69 -2.87 -2.33
C PHE A 20 9.28 -3.98 -3.30
N ILE A 21 8.13 -4.62 -3.08
CA ILE A 21 7.63 -5.69 -3.96
C ILE A 21 7.40 -5.16 -5.39
N LEU A 22 6.83 -3.97 -5.51
CA LEU A 22 6.58 -3.32 -6.81
C LEU A 22 7.90 -2.93 -7.52
N LEU A 23 8.88 -2.42 -6.78
CA LEU A 23 10.21 -2.10 -7.31
C LEU A 23 10.95 -3.35 -7.80
N VAL A 24 10.84 -4.46 -7.08
CA VAL A 24 11.41 -5.75 -7.52
C VAL A 24 10.76 -6.21 -8.82
N GLY A 25 9.43 -6.16 -8.93
CA GLY A 25 8.71 -6.48 -10.16
C GLY A 25 9.13 -5.62 -11.35
N TRP A 26 9.28 -4.30 -11.12
CA TRP A 26 9.76 -3.37 -12.15
C TRP A 26 11.21 -3.67 -12.57
N GLY A 27 12.10 -3.98 -11.62
CA GLY A 27 13.49 -4.34 -11.91
C GLY A 27 13.61 -5.60 -12.77
N VAL A 28 12.76 -6.61 -12.51
CA VAL A 28 12.69 -7.82 -13.32
C VAL A 28 12.23 -7.51 -14.74
N ASP A 29 11.19 -6.68 -14.91
CA ASP A 29 10.72 -6.28 -16.24
C ASP A 29 11.75 -5.43 -17.00
N TYR A 30 12.48 -4.56 -16.30
CA TYR A 30 13.56 -3.78 -16.89
C TYR A 30 14.71 -4.68 -17.37
N ALA A 31 15.13 -5.65 -16.55
CA ALA A 31 16.18 -6.61 -16.92
C ALA A 31 15.75 -7.51 -18.09
N ALA A 32 14.50 -8.00 -18.08
CA ALA A 32 13.95 -8.80 -19.15
C ALA A 32 13.82 -8.01 -20.47
N GLY A 33 13.42 -6.74 -20.39
CA GLY A 33 13.38 -5.83 -21.53
C GLY A 33 14.77 -5.60 -22.14
N TRP A 34 15.81 -5.53 -21.29
CA TRP A 34 17.19 -5.43 -21.75
C TRP A 34 17.67 -6.70 -22.48
N LEU A 35 17.12 -7.86 -22.12
CA LEU A 35 17.35 -9.15 -22.77
C LEU A 35 16.46 -9.39 -24.01
N GLY A 36 15.62 -8.43 -24.39
CA GLY A 36 14.72 -8.52 -25.54
C GLY A 36 13.41 -9.29 -25.30
N TYR A 37 13.12 -9.66 -24.05
CA TYR A 37 11.88 -10.34 -23.67
C TYR A 37 10.86 -9.32 -23.14
N ARG A 38 9.59 -9.44 -23.57
CA ARG A 38 8.47 -8.76 -22.91
C ARG A 38 8.08 -9.55 -21.67
N SER A 39 8.48 -9.06 -20.50
CA SER A 39 8.01 -9.57 -19.22
C SER A 39 6.84 -8.74 -18.71
N HIS A 40 5.85 -9.41 -18.13
CA HIS A 40 4.68 -8.82 -17.49
C HIS A 40 4.73 -8.99 -15.96
N ALA A 41 5.92 -9.22 -15.40
CA ALA A 41 6.10 -9.61 -14.01
C ALA A 41 5.53 -8.55 -13.05
N SER A 42 5.78 -7.26 -13.31
CA SER A 42 5.21 -6.16 -12.52
C SER A 42 3.68 -6.16 -12.54
N CYS A 43 3.05 -6.43 -13.68
CA CYS A 43 1.58 -6.49 -13.77
C CYS A 43 0.99 -7.69 -13.04
N THR A 44 1.62 -8.87 -13.13
CA THR A 44 1.21 -10.05 -12.35
C THR A 44 1.41 -9.86 -10.85
N LEU A 45 2.44 -9.13 -10.42
CA LEU A 45 2.69 -8.80 -9.01
C LEU A 45 1.77 -7.68 -8.52
N LEU A 46 1.30 -6.80 -9.41
CA LEU A 46 0.42 -5.69 -9.07
C LEU A 46 -0.89 -6.18 -8.47
N HIS A 47 -1.54 -7.16 -9.11
CA HIS A 47 -2.85 -7.67 -8.68
C HIS A 47 -2.85 -8.17 -7.22
N PRO A 48 -1.99 -9.12 -6.81
CA PRO A 48 -1.97 -9.58 -5.42
C PRO A 48 -1.56 -8.47 -4.44
N VAL A 49 -0.67 -7.54 -4.82
CA VAL A 49 -0.28 -6.42 -3.97
C VAL A 49 -1.46 -5.48 -3.73
N VAL A 50 -2.25 -5.17 -4.76
CA VAL A 50 -3.46 -4.34 -4.63
C VAL A 50 -4.52 -5.05 -3.78
N THR A 51 -4.75 -6.34 -3.98
CA THR A 51 -5.69 -7.12 -3.16
C THR A 51 -5.29 -7.12 -1.69
N VAL A 52 -4.01 -7.39 -1.38
CA VAL A 52 -3.53 -7.39 0.01
C VAL A 52 -3.58 -5.98 0.60
N ALA A 53 -3.21 -4.95 -0.15
CA ALA A 53 -3.30 -3.56 0.31
C ALA A 53 -4.74 -3.16 0.62
N TYR A 54 -5.71 -3.60 -0.19
CA TYR A 54 -7.15 -3.36 0.04
C TYR A 54 -7.64 -4.02 1.33
N GLU A 55 -7.34 -5.30 1.54
CA GLU A 55 -7.76 -6.01 2.76
C GLU A 55 -7.17 -5.35 4.02
N ILE A 56 -5.90 -4.94 3.96
CA ILE A 56 -5.21 -4.26 5.06
C ILE A 56 -5.76 -2.84 5.27
N GLU A 57 -6.05 -2.09 4.20
CA GLU A 57 -6.72 -0.79 4.27
C GLU A 57 -8.06 -0.93 4.99
N VAL A 58 -8.92 -1.86 4.56
CA VAL A 58 -10.25 -2.07 5.13
C VAL A 58 -10.13 -2.37 6.63
N LEU A 59 -9.21 -3.28 7.00
CA LEU A 59 -8.96 -3.62 8.39
C LEU A 59 -8.51 -2.41 9.22
N MET A 60 -7.51 -1.65 8.73
CA MET A 60 -6.98 -0.46 9.40
C MET A 60 -8.03 0.63 9.55
N THR A 61 -8.85 0.83 8.52
CA THR A 61 -9.91 1.83 8.51
C THR A 61 -11.01 1.48 9.48
N CYS A 62 -11.46 0.21 9.50
CA CYS A 62 -12.43 -0.27 10.48
C CYS A 62 -11.92 -0.10 11.92
N ILE A 63 -10.69 -0.52 12.21
CA ILE A 63 -10.10 -0.37 13.55
C ILE A 63 -9.97 1.10 13.94
N GLY A 64 -9.52 1.95 13.00
CA GLY A 64 -9.36 3.39 13.22
C GLY A 64 -10.68 4.07 13.55
N VAL A 65 -11.73 3.77 12.78
CA VAL A 65 -13.10 4.28 13.01
C VAL A 65 -13.65 3.80 14.34
N ILE A 66 -13.51 2.51 14.67
CA ILE A 66 -13.97 1.96 15.96
C ILE A 66 -13.27 2.69 17.12
N MET A 67 -11.95 2.85 17.05
CA MET A 67 -11.19 3.58 18.07
C MET A 67 -11.62 5.05 18.18
N TRP A 68 -11.89 5.69 17.04
CA TRP A 68 -12.34 7.08 17.00
C TRP A 68 -13.72 7.25 17.62
N VAL A 69 -14.68 6.38 17.26
CA VAL A 69 -16.06 6.37 17.80
C VAL A 69 -16.07 6.03 19.29
N ALA A 70 -15.34 4.99 19.71
CA ALA A 70 -15.24 4.59 21.12
C ALA A 70 -14.63 5.69 22.00
N SER A 71 -13.83 6.57 21.41
CA SER A 71 -13.24 7.73 22.09
C SER A 71 -14.07 9.01 21.97
N PHE A 72 -15.33 8.93 21.49
CA PHE A 72 -16.19 10.08 21.19
C PHE A 72 -15.50 11.14 20.32
N GLY A 73 -14.74 10.69 19.32
CA GLY A 73 -14.06 11.56 18.36
C GLY A 73 -12.75 12.19 18.87
N LYS A 74 -12.32 11.91 20.11
CA LYS A 74 -11.09 12.50 20.68
C LYS A 74 -9.80 11.76 20.30
N SER A 75 -9.89 10.54 19.76
CA SER A 75 -8.70 9.75 19.43
C SER A 75 -8.07 10.17 18.11
N GLN A 76 -7.00 10.97 18.20
CA GLN A 76 -6.12 11.31 17.07
C GLN A 76 -5.48 10.06 16.44
N SER A 77 -5.23 9.02 17.23
CA SER A 77 -4.63 7.76 16.79
C SER A 77 -5.58 6.94 15.90
N GLY A 78 -6.87 6.89 16.25
CA GLY A 78 -7.88 6.23 15.42
C GLY A 78 -8.06 6.92 14.07
N LEU A 79 -8.06 8.26 14.08
CA LEU A 79 -8.16 9.08 12.88
C LEU A 79 -6.92 8.95 11.98
N THR A 80 -5.70 8.93 12.54
CA THR A 80 -4.48 8.67 11.76
C THR A 80 -4.42 7.26 11.19
N LEU A 81 -4.95 6.26 11.90
CA LEU A 81 -5.00 4.88 11.40
C LEU A 81 -5.99 4.75 10.22
N ALA A 82 -7.15 5.40 10.32
CA ALA A 82 -8.15 5.42 9.25
C ALA A 82 -7.63 6.13 8.00
N ILE A 83 -7.03 7.31 8.15
CA ILE A 83 -6.43 8.04 7.03
C ILE A 83 -5.22 7.28 6.46
N GLY A 84 -4.37 6.73 7.32
CA GLY A 84 -3.18 5.97 6.91
C GLY A 84 -3.51 4.70 6.13
N GLY A 85 -4.61 4.01 6.49
CA GLY A 85 -5.13 2.88 5.73
C GLY A 85 -5.49 3.26 4.30
N PHE A 86 -6.25 4.35 4.13
CA PHE A 86 -6.65 4.85 2.81
C PHE A 86 -5.44 5.24 1.94
N LEU A 87 -4.46 5.93 2.53
CA LEU A 87 -3.22 6.29 1.84
C LEU A 87 -2.38 5.07 1.43
N LEU A 88 -2.43 3.98 2.21
CA LEU A 88 -1.73 2.73 1.92
C LEU A 88 -2.23 2.08 0.63
N PHE A 89 -3.53 2.14 0.36
CA PHE A 89 -4.14 1.60 -0.85
C PHE A 89 -3.92 2.50 -2.07
N ALA A 90 -3.88 3.81 -1.88
CA ALA A 90 -3.60 4.74 -2.98
C ALA A 90 -2.21 4.51 -3.61
N LEU A 91 -1.23 4.07 -2.82
CA LEU A 91 0.15 3.85 -3.27
C LEU A 91 0.25 2.84 -4.44
N PRO A 92 -0.18 1.57 -4.31
CA PRO A 92 -0.10 0.59 -5.41
C PRO A 92 -0.97 0.91 -6.62
N LEU A 93 -1.98 1.78 -6.49
CA LEU A 93 -2.80 2.24 -7.62
C LEU A 93 -2.10 3.30 -8.48
N VAL A 94 -1.39 4.24 -7.84
CA VAL A 94 -0.78 5.38 -8.54
C VAL A 94 0.66 5.07 -8.98
N LEU A 95 1.39 4.25 -8.22
CA LEU A 95 2.78 3.90 -8.50
C LEU A 95 3.05 3.30 -9.91
N PRO A 96 2.28 2.31 -10.41
CA PRO A 96 2.52 1.76 -11.76
C PRO A 96 2.39 2.82 -12.86
N ARG A 97 1.50 3.81 -12.68
CA ARG A 97 1.32 4.92 -13.63
C ARG A 97 2.56 5.83 -13.67
N TYR A 98 3.21 6.08 -12.53
CA TYR A 98 4.46 6.84 -12.47
C TYR A 98 5.66 6.05 -12.99
N LEU A 99 5.64 4.73 -12.87
CA LEU A 99 6.67 3.83 -13.39
C LEU A 99 6.56 3.61 -14.92
N GLY A 100 5.57 4.23 -15.57
CA GLY A 100 5.34 4.10 -17.02
C GLY A 100 4.81 2.74 -17.44
N VAL A 101 4.37 1.91 -16.49
CA VAL A 101 3.83 0.58 -16.73
C VAL A 101 2.31 0.68 -16.87
N VAL A 102 1.81 0.47 -18.09
CA VAL A 102 0.37 0.40 -18.36
C VAL A 102 -0.07 -1.04 -18.19
N CYS A 103 -0.36 -1.43 -16.96
CA CYS A 103 -1.05 -2.69 -16.70
C CYS A 103 -2.54 -2.47 -16.96
N LEU A 104 -3.10 -3.15 -17.97
CA LEU A 104 -4.55 -3.30 -18.10
C LEU A 104 -4.99 -4.27 -17.00
N LEU A 105 -5.66 -3.73 -15.99
CA LEU A 105 -6.36 -4.52 -14.98
C LEU A 105 -7.63 -5.12 -15.58
#